data_AF-A0A9P1C895-F1
#
_entry.id   AF-A0A9P1C895-F1
#
_cell.length_a   1.000
_cell.length_b   1.000
_cell.length_c   1.000
_cell.angle_alpha   90.00
_cell.angle_beta   90.00
_cell.angle_gamma   90.00
#
_symmetry.space_group_name_H-M   'P 1'
#
loop_
_entity.id
_entity.type
_entity.pdbx_description
1 polymer ?
#
loop_
_entity_poly.entity_id
_entity_poly.type
_entity_poly.pdbx_seq_one_letter_code
_entity_poly.pdbx_strand_id
1 'polypeptide(L)'
;MGRGRGRREARGGRPHLHPEVAAPADEYYEQIEAERYHRVPKAPRVQAELTHAAIALGGLLPQKLGSIVLDLGAGGGLSTLTYQALAAQSQSCNRDLEILEGQESQTHGREQRQGEPCGIPFVLAFDTSAHMLATVAHIEESSLVGIRLEAVKGPKGSQVGQSPIDLSAGLPWVSRRGDRILADMSQPLPLRSGVVDAALSVSAVQWLLQLRSGPSGQLAEDVEQVKLQRLFASLKRVAVDNAKLAMQFYPPKGDFDFGARALRDTARKELWTANVVLDFPHHPASTAKKWFLLARLSHAVSQPDPWCALCWPVVAAQCALQSSCDEVQYGRAQQQHAEVALRLARCGRRLRAASDEHELNVQERLRQQLHPLQIELAKRLDEALAKMMDHDSDHEAPESKQLVHGTGEPATEDPHTCKRARSGVNETKTELRSVVASSLPQLISVLHAPPSEEWLLPTPPLDSRAVDEI
;
A
#
# COMPACT_ATOMS: atom_id res chain seq x y z
N MET A 1 50.50 40.47 15.17
CA MET A 1 49.31 39.82 14.59
C MET A 1 49.41 38.32 14.83
N GLY A 2 48.70 37.79 15.83
CA GLY A 2 48.56 36.34 16.05
C GLY A 2 47.08 36.04 16.26
N ARG A 3 46.42 35.45 15.25
CA ARG A 3 45.00 35.11 15.32
C ARG A 3 44.86 33.73 15.99
N GLY A 4 44.27 33.71 17.19
CA GLY A 4 43.89 32.50 17.89
C GLY A 4 42.81 31.74 17.11
N ARG A 5 43.02 30.44 16.89
CA ARG A 5 41.99 29.53 16.38
C ARG A 5 41.12 29.10 17.57
N GLY A 6 39.90 29.60 17.63
CA GLY A 6 38.86 29.11 18.53
C GLY A 6 38.54 27.65 18.24
N ARG A 7 38.69 26.80 19.25
CA ARG A 7 38.27 25.41 19.26
C ARG A 7 36.73 25.40 19.22
N ARG A 8 36.11 24.96 18.12
CA ARG A 8 34.68 24.68 18.09
C ARG A 8 34.44 23.46 18.99
N GLU A 9 33.76 23.68 20.11
CA GLU A 9 33.19 22.60 20.90
C GLU A 9 32.22 21.80 20.05
N ALA A 10 32.45 20.50 19.95
CA ALA A 10 31.51 19.57 19.34
C ALA A 10 30.26 19.50 20.22
N ARG A 11 29.15 20.08 19.76
CA ARG A 11 27.83 19.74 20.31
C ARG A 11 27.60 18.26 20.01
N GLY A 12 27.59 17.43 21.05
CA GLY A 12 27.27 16.01 20.94
C GLY A 12 25.89 15.84 20.32
N GLY A 13 25.85 15.41 19.06
CA GLY A 13 24.62 14.97 18.43
C GLY A 13 24.20 13.66 19.09
N ARG A 14 22.99 13.61 19.65
CA ARG A 14 22.36 12.33 19.97
C ARG A 14 22.29 11.53 18.65
N PRO A 15 22.51 10.21 18.66
CA PRO A 15 22.21 9.40 17.49
C PRO A 15 20.75 9.66 17.09
N HIS A 16 20.50 9.83 15.79
CA HIS A 16 19.16 10.05 15.25
C HIS A 16 18.35 8.75 15.37
N LEU A 17 17.82 8.49 16.56
CA LEU A 17 16.86 7.43 16.80
C LEU A 17 15.55 7.77 16.08
N HIS A 18 14.84 6.73 15.61
CA HIS A 18 13.53 6.91 15.00
C HIS A 18 12.56 7.50 16.04
N PRO A 19 11.63 8.40 15.66
CA PRO A 19 10.74 9.10 16.59
C PRO A 19 10.12 8.24 17.70
N GLU A 20 9.53 7.09 17.38
CA GLU A 20 8.88 6.20 18.35
C GLU A 20 9.84 5.48 19.30
N VAL A 21 11.14 5.46 18.98
CA VAL A 21 12.20 4.95 19.87
C VAL A 21 12.72 6.06 20.77
N ALA A 22 12.63 7.32 20.31
CA ALA A 22 13.22 8.47 20.99
C ALA A 22 12.39 8.91 22.21
N ALA A 23 11.07 9.01 22.07
CA ALA A 23 10.13 9.40 23.12
C ALA A 23 8.68 9.02 22.75
N PRO A 24 7.72 9.04 23.69
CA PRO A 24 6.28 9.07 23.37
C PRO A 24 5.91 10.24 22.44
N ALA A 25 4.83 10.13 21.66
CA ALA A 25 4.47 11.11 20.64
C ALA A 25 4.16 12.52 21.20
N ASP A 26 3.54 12.59 22.37
CA ASP A 26 3.23 13.81 23.10
C ASP A 26 4.47 14.54 23.62
N GLU A 27 5.52 13.79 23.95
CA GLU A 27 6.83 14.33 24.34
C GLU A 27 7.72 14.63 23.12
N TYR A 28 7.61 13.84 22.03
CA TYR A 28 8.44 14.02 20.83
C TYR A 28 8.06 15.27 20.04
N TYR A 29 6.77 15.52 19.84
CA TYR A 29 6.27 16.68 19.11
C TYR A 29 6.06 17.89 20.05
N GLU A 30 7.15 18.40 20.61
CA GLU A 30 7.16 19.74 21.20
C GLU A 30 6.97 20.83 20.13
N GLN A 31 6.71 22.07 20.53
CA GLN A 31 6.37 23.18 19.63
C GLN A 31 7.30 23.30 18.41
N ILE A 32 8.62 23.17 18.60
CA ILE A 32 9.61 23.31 17.52
C ILE A 32 9.49 22.17 16.50
N GLU A 33 9.33 20.94 16.96
CA GLU A 33 9.28 19.74 16.13
C GLU A 33 7.94 19.67 15.37
N ALA A 34 6.85 20.10 16.01
CA ALA A 34 5.54 20.25 15.37
C ALA A 34 5.55 21.33 14.27
N GLU A 35 6.17 22.49 14.51
CA GLU A 35 6.31 23.53 13.48
C GLU A 35 7.20 23.07 12.32
N ARG A 36 8.30 22.35 12.61
CA ARG A 36 9.19 21.81 11.58
C ARG A 36 8.48 20.84 10.65
N TYR A 37 7.60 19.99 11.18
CA TYR A 37 6.84 19.03 10.38
C TYR A 37 6.06 19.70 9.24
N HIS A 38 5.44 20.84 9.51
CA HIS A 38 4.64 21.60 8.55
C HIS A 38 5.48 22.43 7.57
N ARG A 39 6.74 22.74 7.91
CA ARG A 39 7.67 23.47 7.04
C ARG A 39 8.35 22.60 5.98
N VAL A 40 8.22 21.26 6.06
CA VAL A 40 8.80 20.36 5.05
C VAL A 40 7.93 20.40 3.78
N PRO A 41 8.42 20.92 2.64
CA PRO A 41 7.58 21.19 1.46
C PRO A 41 6.93 19.95 0.83
N LYS A 42 7.46 18.75 1.13
CA LYS A 42 6.97 17.47 0.58
C LYS A 42 5.97 16.76 1.50
N ALA A 43 5.88 17.16 2.78
CA ALA A 43 5.06 16.44 3.75
C ALA A 43 3.56 16.45 3.39
N PRO A 44 2.93 17.58 2.97
CA PRO A 44 1.52 17.59 2.60
C PRO A 44 1.18 16.61 1.47
N ARG A 45 2.00 16.57 0.42
CA ARG A 45 1.79 15.68 -0.72
C ARG A 45 1.88 14.20 -0.32
N VAL A 46 2.92 13.83 0.43
CA VAL A 46 3.08 12.43 0.85
C VAL A 46 1.94 12.01 1.78
N GLN A 47 1.55 12.86 2.74
CA GLN A 47 0.43 12.56 3.63
C GLN A 47 -0.90 12.43 2.87
N ALA A 48 -1.14 13.29 1.89
CA ALA A 48 -2.31 13.23 1.03
C ALA A 48 -2.33 11.95 0.18
N GLU A 49 -1.20 11.55 -0.42
CA GLU A 49 -1.08 10.31 -1.19
C GLU A 49 -1.30 9.06 -0.32
N LEU A 50 -0.77 9.03 0.92
CA LEU A 50 -0.99 7.92 1.86
C LEU A 50 -2.43 7.87 2.35
N THR A 51 -3.04 9.04 2.62
CA THR A 51 -4.44 9.14 3.02
C THR A 51 -5.36 8.65 1.92
N HIS A 52 -5.12 9.08 0.68
CA HIS A 52 -5.85 8.62 -0.50
C HIS A 52 -5.78 7.10 -0.66
N ALA A 53 -4.57 6.52 -0.58
CA ALA A 53 -4.39 5.08 -0.66
C ALA A 53 -5.14 4.34 0.46
N ALA A 54 -5.07 4.81 1.71
CA ALA A 54 -5.79 4.22 2.83
C ALA A 54 -7.32 4.24 2.62
N ILE A 55 -7.86 5.36 2.14
CA ILE A 55 -9.29 5.51 1.86
C ILE A 55 -9.74 4.59 0.72
N ALA A 56 -8.95 4.52 -0.37
CA ALA A 56 -9.25 3.69 -1.53
C ALA A 56 -9.19 2.19 -1.17
N LEU A 57 -8.09 1.75 -0.55
CA LEU A 57 -7.89 0.37 -0.12
C LEU A 57 -8.93 -0.08 0.91
N GLY A 58 -9.24 0.77 1.89
CA GLY A 58 -10.20 0.47 2.95
C GLY A 58 -11.66 0.70 2.55
N GLY A 59 -11.92 1.32 1.40
CA GLY A 59 -13.26 1.74 0.99
C GLY A 59 -13.96 2.57 2.07
N LEU A 60 -13.27 3.61 2.58
CA LEU A 60 -13.70 4.40 3.74
C LEU A 60 -14.63 5.58 3.41
N LEU A 61 -14.88 5.87 2.13
CA LEU A 61 -15.83 6.92 1.78
C LEU A 61 -17.25 6.53 2.23
N PRO A 62 -18.01 7.47 2.81
CA PRO A 62 -19.28 7.15 3.43
C PRO A 62 -20.32 6.79 2.37
N GLN A 63 -21.16 5.80 2.67
CA GLN A 63 -22.29 5.42 1.83
C GLN A 63 -23.60 6.07 2.28
N LYS A 64 -23.61 6.70 3.46
CA LYS A 64 -24.80 7.27 4.09
C LYS A 64 -24.56 8.70 4.55
N LEU A 65 -25.61 9.49 4.52
CA LEU A 65 -25.62 10.85 5.06
C LEU A 65 -25.40 10.80 6.59
N GLY A 66 -24.53 11.68 7.09
CA GLY A 66 -24.32 11.84 8.53
C GLY A 66 -23.38 10.80 9.17
N SER A 67 -22.64 10.03 8.38
CA SER A 67 -21.63 9.11 8.90
C SER A 67 -20.57 9.83 9.75
N ILE A 68 -20.10 9.15 10.80
CA ILE A 68 -19.03 9.62 11.68
C ILE A 68 -17.76 8.85 11.37
N VAL A 69 -16.69 9.59 11.09
CA VAL A 69 -15.37 9.07 10.77
C VAL A 69 -14.39 9.57 11.81
N LEU A 70 -13.57 8.67 12.36
CA LEU A 70 -12.47 9.05 13.23
C LEU A 70 -11.19 9.22 12.39
N ASP A 71 -10.45 10.29 12.64
CA ASP A 71 -9.07 10.41 12.18
C ASP A 71 -8.15 10.31 13.41
N LEU A 72 -7.49 9.18 13.57
CA LEU A 72 -6.67 8.86 14.74
C LEU A 72 -5.20 9.18 14.49
N GLY A 73 -4.62 10.04 15.34
CA GLY A 73 -3.31 10.62 15.10
C GLY A 73 -3.34 11.62 13.95
N ALA A 74 -4.39 12.45 13.91
CA ALA A 74 -4.65 13.39 12.84
C ALA A 74 -3.58 14.48 12.70
N GLY A 75 -2.76 14.68 13.75
CA GLY A 75 -1.70 15.67 13.81
C GLY A 75 -2.17 17.07 13.45
N GLY A 76 -1.50 17.66 12.46
CA GLY A 76 -1.86 18.95 11.88
C GLY A 76 -3.01 18.89 10.87
N GLY A 77 -3.79 17.80 10.82
CA GLY A 77 -5.07 17.70 10.11
C GLY A 77 -4.99 17.46 8.61
N LEU A 78 -3.82 17.13 8.04
CA LEU A 78 -3.66 16.86 6.61
C LEU A 78 -4.49 15.64 6.14
N SER A 79 -4.56 14.59 6.95
CA SER A 79 -5.39 13.40 6.68
C SER A 79 -6.88 13.74 6.72
N THR A 80 -7.32 14.48 7.75
CA THR A 80 -8.70 14.98 7.87
C THR A 80 -9.09 15.82 6.67
N LEU A 81 -8.23 16.77 6.28
CA LEU A 81 -8.42 17.65 5.13
C LEU A 81 -8.56 16.85 3.83
N THR A 82 -7.66 15.88 3.62
CA THR A 82 -7.67 15.00 2.45
C THR A 82 -8.95 14.19 2.38
N TYR A 83 -9.36 13.58 3.50
CA TYR A 83 -10.59 12.80 3.58
C TYR A 83 -11.82 13.63 3.23
N GLN A 84 -11.93 14.84 3.79
CA GLN A 84 -13.06 15.73 3.54
C GLN A 84 -13.11 16.22 2.08
N ALA A 85 -11.95 16.51 1.47
CA ALA A 85 -11.88 16.86 0.04
C ALA A 85 -12.40 15.72 -0.85
N LEU A 86 -11.99 14.48 -0.57
CA LEU A 86 -12.41 13.28 -1.30
C LEU A 86 -13.91 12.99 -1.10
N ALA A 87 -14.40 13.08 0.14
CA ALA A 87 -15.80 12.83 0.46
C ALA A 87 -16.75 13.87 -0.15
N ALA A 88 -16.34 15.14 -0.20
CA ALA A 88 -17.13 16.18 -0.84
C ALA A 88 -17.31 15.94 -2.35
N GLN A 89 -16.26 15.47 -3.04
CA GLN A 89 -16.35 15.16 -4.47
C GLN A 89 -17.25 13.95 -4.74
N SER A 90 -17.09 12.85 -3.98
CA SER A 90 -17.86 11.63 -4.23
C SER A 90 -19.37 11.86 -4.10
N GLN A 91 -19.78 12.76 -3.20
CA GLN A 91 -21.19 13.09 -2.99
C GLN A 91 -21.74 14.09 -4.00
N SER A 92 -20.92 15.00 -4.54
CA SER A 92 -21.34 15.86 -5.64
C SER A 92 -21.73 15.02 -6.86
N CYS A 93 -20.98 13.96 -7.15
CA CYS A 93 -21.26 13.07 -8.28
C CYS A 93 -22.58 12.30 -8.09
N ASN A 94 -22.90 11.87 -6.87
CA ASN A 94 -24.16 11.17 -6.59
C ASN A 94 -25.41 12.07 -6.75
N ARG A 95 -25.34 13.37 -6.44
CA ARG A 95 -26.48 14.28 -6.66
C ARG A 95 -26.78 14.49 -8.13
N ASP A 96 -25.75 14.58 -8.97
CA ASP A 96 -25.94 14.73 -10.41
C ASP A 96 -26.61 13.48 -11.01
N LEU A 97 -26.32 12.28 -10.48
CA LEU A 97 -27.00 11.04 -10.83
C LEU A 97 -28.45 10.99 -10.35
N GLU A 98 -28.75 11.40 -9.10
CA GLU A 98 -30.14 11.48 -8.61
C GLU A 98 -30.98 12.50 -9.39
N ILE A 99 -30.39 13.62 -9.84
CA ILE A 99 -31.09 14.62 -10.68
C ILE A 99 -31.35 14.06 -12.08
N LEU A 100 -30.45 13.26 -12.64
CA LEU A 100 -30.62 12.60 -13.94
C LEU A 100 -31.60 11.43 -13.90
N GLU A 101 -31.68 10.71 -12.77
CA GLU A 101 -32.64 9.61 -12.56
C GLU A 101 -34.00 10.11 -12.05
N GLY A 102 -34.09 11.35 -11.56
CA GLY A 102 -35.26 11.89 -10.89
C GLY A 102 -35.55 13.36 -11.18
N GLN A 103 -35.82 13.73 -12.43
CA GLN A 103 -36.56 14.96 -12.75
C GLN A 103 -37.53 14.81 -13.94
N GLU A 104 -38.74 14.35 -13.64
CA GLU A 104 -39.93 15.20 -13.82
C GLU A 104 -40.67 15.28 -12.48
N SER A 105 -40.42 16.34 -11.69
CA SER A 105 -41.43 16.87 -10.77
C SER A 105 -41.05 18.28 -10.32
N GLN A 106 -42.05 19.14 -10.36
CA GLN A 106 -41.97 20.59 -10.46
C GLN A 106 -41.49 21.31 -9.19
N THR A 107 -41.00 22.51 -9.46
CA THR A 107 -40.60 23.60 -8.57
C THR A 107 -41.63 23.94 -7.50
N HIS A 108 -41.18 24.43 -6.32
CA HIS A 108 -41.75 25.63 -5.70
C HIS A 108 -40.75 26.32 -4.76
N GLY A 109 -40.70 27.64 -4.86
CA GLY A 109 -39.68 28.52 -4.29
C GLY A 109 -39.57 28.44 -2.77
N ARG A 110 -38.37 28.11 -2.32
CA ARG A 110 -37.90 28.40 -0.97
C ARG A 110 -36.60 29.17 -1.14
N GLU A 111 -36.53 30.36 -0.55
CA GLU A 111 -35.34 31.20 -0.51
C GLU A 111 -34.10 30.34 -0.21
N GLN A 112 -33.12 30.41 -1.10
CA GLN A 112 -31.81 29.79 -0.92
C GLN A 112 -31.12 30.48 0.26
N ARG A 113 -31.38 30.00 1.49
CA ARG A 113 -30.31 30.01 2.48
C ARG A 113 -29.15 29.28 1.82
N GLN A 114 -27.96 29.89 1.77
CA GLN A 114 -26.71 29.23 1.39
C GLN A 114 -26.49 28.07 2.38
N GLY A 115 -27.16 26.95 2.13
CA GLY A 115 -27.24 25.81 3.01
C GLY A 115 -25.95 25.05 2.94
N GLU A 116 -25.34 24.79 4.10
CA GLU A 116 -24.20 23.89 4.21
C GLU A 116 -24.47 22.61 3.41
N PRO A 117 -23.47 22.05 2.69
CA PRO A 117 -23.68 20.83 1.92
C PRO A 117 -24.10 19.68 2.85
N CYS A 118 -25.40 19.41 2.85
CA CYS A 118 -26.03 18.26 3.50
C CYS A 118 -25.50 17.01 2.80
N GLY A 119 -24.62 16.25 3.46
CA GLY A 119 -23.93 15.14 2.80
C GLY A 119 -22.71 14.67 3.57
N ILE A 120 -21.81 15.60 3.83
CA ILE A 120 -20.41 15.28 4.12
C ILE A 120 -20.27 14.69 5.52
N PRO A 121 -19.48 13.61 5.67
CA PRO A 121 -19.29 12.91 6.94
C PRO A 121 -18.70 13.84 8.01
N PHE A 122 -19.10 13.62 9.25
CA PHE A 122 -18.48 14.27 10.40
C PHE A 122 -17.15 13.59 10.68
N VAL A 123 -16.05 14.35 10.62
CA VAL A 123 -14.72 13.83 10.95
C VAL A 123 -14.33 14.33 12.32
N LEU A 124 -14.12 13.41 13.26
CA LEU A 124 -13.58 13.69 14.58
C LEU A 124 -12.08 13.39 14.57
N ALA A 125 -11.26 14.43 14.63
CA ALA A 125 -9.81 14.33 14.60
C ALA A 125 -9.26 14.18 16.02
N PHE A 126 -8.55 13.09 16.29
CA PHE A 126 -7.92 12.78 17.56
C PHE A 126 -6.40 12.85 17.42
N ASP A 127 -5.73 13.48 18.37
CA ASP A 127 -4.27 13.40 18.47
C ASP A 127 -3.82 13.53 19.94
N THR A 128 -2.68 12.92 20.26
CA THR A 128 -2.10 12.98 21.61
C THR A 128 -1.28 14.26 21.81
N SER A 129 -0.74 14.87 20.75
CA SER A 129 0.06 16.08 20.81
C SER A 129 -0.80 17.34 20.67
N ALA A 130 -0.89 18.11 21.75
CA ALA A 130 -1.53 19.43 21.73
C ALA A 130 -0.84 20.40 20.76
N HIS A 131 0.47 20.26 20.55
CA HIS A 131 1.22 21.09 19.60
C HIS A 131 0.89 20.75 18.16
N MET A 132 0.81 19.46 17.81
CA MET A 132 0.30 19.07 16.48
C MET A 132 -1.14 19.57 16.30
N LEU A 133 -1.97 19.46 17.34
CA LEU A 133 -3.29 20.07 17.33
C LEU A 133 -3.27 21.62 17.32
N ALA A 134 -2.18 22.32 17.59
CA ALA A 134 -2.16 23.77 17.38
C ALA A 134 -1.93 24.11 15.89
N THR A 135 -1.24 23.24 15.16
CA THR A 135 -0.70 23.55 13.82
C THR A 135 -1.70 23.53 12.65
N VAL A 136 -2.90 22.96 12.79
CA VAL A 136 -3.92 22.98 11.71
C VAL A 136 -4.23 24.38 11.21
N ALA A 137 -4.28 25.38 12.11
CA ALA A 137 -4.53 26.77 11.74
C ALA A 137 -3.41 27.38 10.88
N HIS A 138 -2.27 26.68 10.78
CA HIS A 138 -1.08 27.09 10.04
C HIS A 138 -0.87 26.27 8.76
N ILE A 139 -1.83 25.44 8.33
CA ILE A 139 -1.77 24.85 6.99
C ILE A 139 -1.94 25.99 5.97
N GLU A 140 -0.83 26.41 5.37
CA GLU A 140 -0.86 27.44 4.33
C GLU A 140 -1.50 26.88 3.04
N GLU A 141 -2.52 27.56 2.52
CA GLU A 141 -3.18 27.17 1.27
C GLU A 141 -2.19 27.01 0.11
N SER A 142 -1.18 27.88 0.04
CA SER A 142 -0.07 27.83 -0.92
C SER A 142 0.67 26.49 -0.94
N SER A 143 0.75 25.79 0.21
CA SER A 143 1.42 24.49 0.32
C SER A 143 0.57 23.33 -0.21
N LEU A 144 -0.75 23.55 -0.37
CA LEU A 144 -1.71 22.56 -0.86
C LEU A 144 -1.98 22.71 -2.36
N VAL A 145 -1.91 23.95 -2.87
CA VAL A 145 -2.20 24.27 -4.28
C VAL A 145 -1.38 23.39 -5.22
N GLY A 146 -2.07 22.75 -6.16
CA GLY A 146 -1.44 21.89 -7.17
C GLY A 146 -1.17 20.46 -6.71
N ILE A 147 -1.43 20.11 -5.44
CA ILE A 147 -1.51 18.72 -5.02
C ILE A 147 -2.84 18.17 -5.51
N ARG A 148 -2.78 17.33 -6.56
CA ARG A 148 -3.94 16.72 -7.18
C ARG A 148 -3.99 15.23 -6.86
N LEU A 149 -5.12 14.79 -6.31
CA LEU A 149 -5.41 13.39 -6.02
C LEU A 149 -6.39 12.86 -7.06
N GLU A 150 -6.22 11.62 -7.48
CA GLU A 150 -7.23 10.97 -8.32
C GLU A 150 -8.53 10.78 -7.53
N ALA A 151 -9.66 10.73 -8.23
CA ALA A 151 -10.93 10.45 -7.59
C ALA A 151 -10.98 8.98 -7.16
N VAL A 152 -11.44 8.70 -5.95
CA VAL A 152 -11.74 7.33 -5.51
C VAL A 152 -13.04 6.89 -6.18
N LYS A 153 -12.98 5.89 -7.06
CA LYS A 153 -14.17 5.35 -7.72
C LYS A 153 -15.13 4.76 -6.68
N GLY A 154 -16.41 5.13 -6.78
CA GLY A 154 -17.49 4.47 -6.03
C GLY A 154 -17.78 3.07 -6.56
N PRO A 155 -18.56 2.25 -5.84
CA PRO A 155 -18.95 0.92 -6.31
C PRO A 155 -19.72 1.00 -7.65
N LYS A 156 -19.40 0.04 -8.54
CA LYS A 156 -19.86 -0.21 -9.93
C LYS A 156 -20.98 0.70 -10.46
N GLY A 157 -20.66 1.46 -11.53
CA GLY A 157 -21.66 2.04 -12.45
C GLY A 157 -21.55 3.55 -12.70
N SER A 158 -20.91 4.31 -11.81
CA SER A 158 -20.78 5.77 -12.00
C SER A 158 -19.54 6.14 -12.80
N GLN A 159 -19.71 6.39 -14.11
CA GLN A 159 -18.70 7.00 -14.97
C GLN A 159 -18.67 8.54 -14.91
N VAL A 160 -19.10 9.14 -13.80
CA VAL A 160 -19.22 10.61 -13.71
C VAL A 160 -18.28 11.12 -12.62
N GLY A 161 -17.32 11.98 -13.01
CA GLY A 161 -16.44 12.72 -12.10
C GLY A 161 -14.99 12.20 -11.97
N GLN A 162 -14.24 12.05 -13.07
CA GLN A 162 -12.83 11.61 -13.06
C GLN A 162 -11.79 12.74 -12.89
N SER A 163 -12.21 13.98 -12.63
CA SER A 163 -11.25 15.08 -12.50
C SER A 163 -10.43 14.94 -11.21
N PRO A 164 -9.09 15.05 -11.26
CA PRO A 164 -8.28 15.07 -10.06
C PRO A 164 -8.73 16.17 -9.09
N ILE A 165 -8.81 15.84 -7.81
CA ILE A 165 -9.19 16.74 -6.71
C ILE A 165 -7.99 17.58 -6.33
N ASP A 166 -8.16 18.90 -6.35
CA ASP A 166 -7.21 19.81 -5.71
C ASP A 166 -7.41 19.74 -4.18
N LEU A 167 -6.34 19.42 -3.46
CA LEU A 167 -6.38 19.23 -2.02
C LEU A 167 -6.87 20.47 -1.27
N SER A 168 -6.63 21.68 -1.80
CA SER A 168 -7.12 22.94 -1.21
C SER A 168 -8.64 22.98 -1.03
N ALA A 169 -9.41 22.19 -1.80
CA ALA A 169 -10.86 22.05 -1.63
C ALA A 169 -11.27 21.48 -0.25
N GLY A 170 -10.34 20.86 0.47
CA GLY A 170 -10.50 20.37 1.84
C GLY A 170 -10.50 21.48 2.91
N LEU A 171 -9.82 22.61 2.66
CA LEU A 171 -9.60 23.66 3.67
C LEU A 171 -10.90 24.17 4.32
N PRO A 172 -11.97 24.48 3.57
CA PRO A 172 -13.18 25.02 4.16
C PRO A 172 -13.90 24.04 5.10
N TRP A 173 -13.60 22.74 5.02
CA TRP A 173 -14.20 21.70 5.85
C TRP A 173 -13.51 21.59 7.20
N VAL A 174 -12.18 21.65 7.20
CA VAL A 174 -11.39 21.63 8.44
C VAL A 174 -11.71 22.85 9.29
N SER A 175 -11.83 24.04 8.67
CA SER A 175 -12.13 25.28 9.40
C SER A 175 -13.55 25.37 9.95
N ARG A 176 -14.53 24.67 9.35
CA ARG A 176 -15.96 24.78 9.71
C ARG A 176 -16.52 23.58 10.48
N ARG A 177 -15.96 22.38 10.28
CA ARG A 177 -16.51 21.10 10.76
C ARG A 177 -15.45 20.10 11.24
N GLY A 178 -14.18 20.49 11.34
CA GLY A 178 -13.15 19.64 11.92
C GLY A 178 -13.17 19.75 13.43
N ASP A 179 -13.87 18.86 14.12
CA ASP A 179 -13.76 18.75 15.57
C ASP A 179 -12.42 18.11 15.93
N ARG A 180 -11.76 18.65 16.95
CA ARG A 180 -10.36 18.33 17.29
C ARG A 180 -10.27 18.01 18.75
N ILE A 181 -9.84 16.80 19.04
CA ILE A 181 -9.91 16.22 20.37
C ILE A 181 -8.50 15.81 20.77
N LEU A 182 -7.98 16.46 21.82
CA LEU A 182 -6.76 16.04 22.48
C LEU A 182 -7.05 14.75 23.25
N ALA A 183 -6.59 13.61 22.73
CA ALA A 183 -6.75 12.33 23.40
C ALA A 183 -5.69 11.31 22.95
N ASP A 184 -5.26 10.49 23.90
CA ASP A 184 -4.48 9.29 23.62
C ASP A 184 -5.41 8.20 23.05
N MET A 185 -5.19 7.82 21.79
CA MET A 185 -5.98 6.79 21.09
C MET A 185 -5.87 5.39 21.71
N SER A 186 -4.91 5.14 22.62
CA SER A 186 -4.84 3.91 23.41
C SER A 186 -5.72 3.93 24.67
N GLN A 187 -6.41 5.03 24.95
CA GLN A 187 -7.41 5.13 26.01
C GLN A 187 -8.83 4.93 25.44
N PRO A 188 -9.82 4.62 26.29
CA PRO A 188 -11.22 4.56 25.86
C PRO A 188 -11.66 5.87 25.20
N LEU A 189 -12.06 5.79 23.93
CA LEU A 189 -12.57 6.93 23.15
C LEU A 189 -13.82 7.52 23.83
N PRO A 190 -13.94 8.85 23.95
CA PRO A 190 -15.03 9.51 24.67
C PRO A 190 -16.32 9.61 23.84
N LEU A 191 -16.73 8.50 23.20
CA LEU A 191 -17.88 8.43 22.32
C LEU A 191 -18.88 7.36 22.81
N ARG A 192 -20.15 7.53 22.42
CA ARG A 192 -21.17 6.50 22.66
C ARG A 192 -20.85 5.25 21.84
N SER A 193 -21.35 4.10 22.29
CA SER A 193 -21.22 2.85 21.55
C SER A 193 -22.02 2.89 20.25
N GLY A 194 -21.50 2.27 19.19
CA GLY A 194 -22.24 2.09 17.93
C GLY A 194 -22.53 3.38 17.15
N VAL A 195 -21.62 4.35 17.13
CA VAL A 195 -21.80 5.62 16.40
C VAL A 195 -20.78 5.86 15.28
N VAL A 196 -19.70 5.08 15.23
CA VAL A 196 -18.58 5.30 14.29
C VAL A 196 -18.70 4.36 13.09
N ASP A 197 -18.77 4.92 11.89
CA ASP A 197 -18.84 4.17 10.63
C ASP A 197 -17.46 3.72 10.14
N ALA A 198 -16.45 4.57 10.35
CA ALA A 198 -15.10 4.30 9.89
C ALA A 198 -14.03 4.96 10.77
N ALA A 199 -12.82 4.41 10.76
CA ALA A 199 -11.65 5.07 11.30
C ALA A 199 -10.48 5.04 10.31
N LEU A 200 -9.88 6.20 10.14
CA LEU A 200 -8.66 6.43 9.39
C LEU A 200 -7.52 6.67 10.39
N SER A 201 -6.33 6.20 10.06
CA SER A 201 -5.10 6.63 10.73
C SER A 201 -3.97 6.63 9.72
N VAL A 202 -3.19 7.71 9.66
CA VAL A 202 -2.07 7.81 8.73
C VAL A 202 -0.82 8.16 9.49
N SER A 203 0.18 7.28 9.43
CA SER A 203 1.49 7.48 10.07
C SER A 203 1.42 7.63 11.60
N ALA A 204 0.44 7.02 12.30
CA ALA A 204 0.27 7.18 13.75
C ALA A 204 0.22 5.87 14.57
N VAL A 205 -0.40 4.79 14.10
CA VAL A 205 -0.60 3.60 14.95
C VAL A 205 0.70 2.88 15.35
N GLN A 206 1.81 3.11 14.65
CA GLN A 206 3.11 2.55 15.02
C GLN A 206 3.62 3.05 16.38
N TRP A 207 3.17 4.23 16.84
CA TRP A 207 3.53 4.78 18.14
C TRP A 207 2.95 3.98 19.32
N LEU A 208 2.01 3.07 19.06
CA LEU A 208 1.42 2.19 20.06
C LEU A 208 2.14 0.84 20.17
N LEU A 209 3.06 0.53 19.24
CA LEU A 209 3.76 -0.75 19.24
C LEU A 209 4.65 -0.87 20.48
N GLN A 210 4.47 -1.96 21.21
CA GLN A 210 5.38 -2.35 22.28
C GLN A 210 6.48 -3.20 21.67
N LEU A 211 7.66 -2.61 21.46
CA LEU A 211 8.81 -3.27 20.86
C LEU A 211 9.32 -4.42 21.73
N ARG A 212 10.04 -5.36 21.10
CA ARG A 212 10.72 -6.49 21.76
C ARG A 212 11.89 -6.00 22.60
N SER A 213 11.60 -5.52 23.80
CA SER A 213 12.60 -5.06 24.77
C SER A 213 12.48 -5.86 26.06
N GLY A 214 13.29 -6.91 26.21
CA GLY A 214 13.49 -7.60 27.48
C GLY A 214 14.60 -6.95 28.31
N PRO A 215 14.57 -7.01 29.65
CA PRO A 215 15.62 -6.48 30.52
C PRO A 215 17.01 -7.10 30.31
N SER A 216 17.12 -8.18 29.53
CA SER A 216 18.34 -8.94 29.26
C SER A 216 18.77 -8.93 27.78
N GLY A 217 18.17 -8.11 26.91
CA GLY A 217 18.47 -8.13 25.48
C GLY A 217 17.99 -9.39 24.74
N GLN A 218 17.21 -10.26 25.41
CA GLN A 218 16.51 -11.36 24.76
C GLN A 218 15.24 -10.85 24.09
N LEU A 219 15.10 -11.16 22.81
CA LEU A 219 13.93 -10.85 21.98
C LEU A 219 12.77 -11.76 22.39
N ALA A 220 11.89 -11.31 23.30
CA ALA A 220 10.66 -12.03 23.60
C ALA A 220 9.82 -12.18 22.31
N GLU A 221 9.45 -13.41 21.93
CA GLU A 221 8.61 -13.67 20.75
C GLU A 221 7.17 -13.14 20.95
N ASP A 222 6.69 -13.14 22.20
CA ASP A 222 5.32 -12.77 22.57
C ASP A 222 5.28 -11.51 23.46
N VAL A 223 5.56 -10.35 22.88
CA VAL A 223 5.33 -9.08 23.59
C VAL A 223 3.84 -8.73 23.58
N GLU A 224 3.24 -8.67 24.76
CA GLU A 224 1.86 -8.23 24.91
C GLU A 224 1.68 -6.78 24.41
N GLN A 225 0.76 -6.59 23.47
CA GLN A 225 0.47 -5.30 22.83
C GLN A 225 -0.70 -4.59 23.51
N VAL A 226 -0.56 -4.26 24.79
CA VAL A 226 -1.61 -3.69 25.65
C VAL A 226 -2.21 -2.41 25.05
N LYS A 227 -1.37 -1.50 24.52
CA LYS A 227 -1.86 -0.24 23.92
C LYS A 227 -2.69 -0.48 22.66
N LEU A 228 -2.25 -1.39 21.78
CA LEU A 228 -3.02 -1.78 20.61
C LEU A 228 -4.32 -2.48 20.99
N GLN A 229 -4.30 -3.33 22.02
CA GLN A 229 -5.49 -4.02 22.49
C GLN A 229 -6.54 -3.02 22.96
N ARG A 230 -6.14 -2.03 23.76
CA ARG A 230 -7.04 -0.97 24.22
C ARG A 230 -7.60 -0.14 23.05
N LEU A 231 -6.77 0.20 22.07
CA LEU A 231 -7.21 0.89 20.85
C LEU A 231 -8.30 0.08 20.13
N PHE A 232 -8.05 -1.18 19.78
CA PHE A 232 -8.99 -1.98 19.00
C PHE A 232 -10.26 -2.35 19.79
N ALA A 233 -10.15 -2.56 21.11
CA ALA A 233 -11.30 -2.78 21.98
C ALA A 233 -12.19 -1.51 22.08
N SER A 234 -11.55 -0.34 22.21
CA SER A 234 -12.25 0.94 22.23
C SER A 234 -12.93 1.25 20.89
N LEU A 235 -12.23 1.03 19.78
CA LEU A 235 -12.78 1.15 18.42
C LEU A 235 -13.98 0.23 18.22
N LYS A 236 -13.87 -1.04 18.63
CA LYS A 236 -14.96 -2.01 18.54
C LYS A 236 -16.20 -1.54 19.29
N ARG A 237 -16.02 -0.98 20.48
CA ARG A 237 -17.13 -0.46 21.31
C ARG A 237 -17.86 0.68 20.61
N VAL A 238 -17.14 1.63 20.01
CA VAL A 238 -17.74 2.83 19.40
C VAL A 238 -18.21 2.59 17.96
N ALA A 239 -17.72 1.53 17.31
CA ALA A 239 -18.04 1.19 15.93
C ALA A 239 -19.46 0.63 15.75
N VAL A 240 -20.07 0.97 14.61
CA VAL A 240 -21.26 0.25 14.10
C VAL A 240 -20.87 -1.11 13.52
N ASP A 241 -21.86 -1.98 13.32
CA ASP A 241 -21.65 -3.25 12.61
C ASP A 241 -21.09 -3.00 11.21
N ASN A 242 -20.08 -3.80 10.81
CA ASN A 242 -19.35 -3.64 9.55
C ASN A 242 -18.58 -2.32 9.40
N ALA A 243 -18.32 -1.58 10.48
CA ALA A 243 -17.42 -0.44 10.44
C ALA A 243 -16.06 -0.83 9.84
N LYS A 244 -15.42 0.10 9.15
CA LYS A 244 -14.16 -0.14 8.43
C LYS A 244 -13.02 0.67 9.03
N LEU A 245 -11.83 0.08 9.05
CA LEU A 245 -10.60 0.72 9.47
C LEU A 245 -9.60 0.69 8.31
N ALA A 246 -8.92 1.80 8.08
CA ALA A 246 -7.71 1.83 7.27
C ALA A 246 -6.62 2.62 8.00
N MET A 247 -5.54 1.94 8.36
CA MET A 247 -4.47 2.50 9.17
C MET A 247 -3.13 2.32 8.45
N GLN A 248 -2.61 3.39 7.87
CA GLN A 248 -1.26 3.39 7.32
C GLN A 248 -0.25 3.47 8.46
N PHE A 249 0.78 2.62 8.42
CA PHE A 249 1.82 2.58 9.46
C PHE A 249 3.21 2.32 8.89
N TYR A 250 4.22 2.56 9.72
CA TYR A 250 5.61 2.19 9.46
C TYR A 250 6.00 1.06 10.41
N PRO A 251 6.25 -0.16 9.90
CA PRO A 251 6.74 -1.24 10.75
C PRO A 251 8.14 -0.93 11.28
N PRO A 252 8.52 -1.47 12.46
CA PRO A 252 9.81 -1.19 13.08
C PRO A 252 10.98 -1.54 12.15
N LYS A 253 11.95 -0.64 12.05
CA LYS A 253 13.15 -0.85 11.23
C LYS A 253 13.90 -2.08 11.76
N GLY A 254 14.20 -3.03 10.89
CA GLY A 254 14.89 -4.27 11.26
C GLY A 254 13.98 -5.42 11.73
N ASP A 255 12.71 -5.17 12.06
CA ASP A 255 11.74 -6.25 12.40
C ASP A 255 10.38 -5.93 11.77
N PHE A 256 10.37 -5.89 10.44
CA PHE A 256 9.23 -5.41 9.68
C PHE A 256 7.98 -6.28 9.88
N ASP A 257 8.18 -7.59 10.00
CA ASP A 257 7.09 -8.56 10.15
C ASP A 257 6.44 -8.49 11.53
N PHE A 258 7.22 -8.25 12.59
CA PHE A 258 6.68 -8.10 13.94
C PHE A 258 5.63 -6.98 14.02
N GLY A 259 5.92 -5.79 13.49
CA GLY A 259 4.96 -4.67 13.54
C GLY A 259 3.65 -4.98 12.81
N ALA A 260 3.75 -5.66 11.66
CA ALA A 260 2.59 -6.09 10.89
C ALA A 260 1.74 -7.13 11.66
N ARG A 261 2.37 -8.16 12.23
CA ARG A 261 1.69 -9.16 13.08
C ARG A 261 1.06 -8.54 14.31
N ALA A 262 1.79 -7.70 15.03
CA ALA A 262 1.32 -7.04 16.25
C ALA A 262 0.02 -6.27 16.02
N LEU A 263 -0.07 -5.50 14.93
CA LEU A 263 -1.30 -4.78 14.55
C LEU A 263 -2.43 -5.73 14.14
N ARG A 264 -2.14 -6.64 13.19
CA ARG A 264 -3.12 -7.58 12.63
C ARG A 264 -3.72 -8.50 13.70
N ASP A 265 -2.86 -9.13 14.48
CA ASP A 265 -3.25 -10.19 15.43
C ASP A 265 -3.99 -9.57 16.62
N THR A 266 -3.58 -8.39 17.08
CA THR A 266 -4.30 -7.67 18.14
C THR A 266 -5.68 -7.21 17.65
N ALA A 267 -5.80 -6.71 16.42
CA ALA A 267 -7.10 -6.38 15.83
C ALA A 267 -8.01 -7.61 15.71
N ARG A 268 -7.46 -8.75 15.23
CA ARG A 268 -8.20 -10.02 15.13
C ARG A 268 -8.69 -10.54 16.48
N LYS A 269 -7.86 -10.43 17.53
CA LYS A 269 -8.27 -10.76 18.92
C LYS A 269 -9.48 -9.94 19.37
N GLU A 270 -9.62 -8.71 18.88
CA GLU A 270 -10.76 -7.83 19.16
C GLU A 270 -11.92 -7.97 18.15
N LEU A 271 -12.01 -9.09 17.41
CA LEU A 271 -13.07 -9.41 16.44
C LEU A 271 -13.10 -8.53 15.17
N TRP A 272 -11.97 -7.93 14.82
CA TRP A 272 -11.82 -7.31 13.51
C TRP A 272 -11.34 -8.35 12.50
N THR A 273 -11.99 -8.45 11.33
CA THR A 273 -11.36 -9.12 10.18
C THR A 273 -10.31 -8.18 9.62
N ALA A 274 -9.05 -8.39 10.01
CA ALA A 274 -7.95 -7.48 9.75
C ALA A 274 -6.87 -8.13 8.88
N ASN A 275 -6.35 -7.39 7.90
CA ASN A 275 -5.26 -7.81 7.02
C ASN A 275 -4.25 -6.68 6.86
N VAL A 276 -2.96 -7.01 6.70
CA VAL A 276 -1.94 -6.03 6.35
C VAL A 276 -1.72 -6.06 4.84
N VAL A 277 -1.83 -4.89 4.21
CA VAL A 277 -1.69 -4.71 2.77
C VAL A 277 -0.47 -3.87 2.47
N LEU A 278 0.37 -4.39 1.57
CA LEU A 278 1.43 -3.65 0.90
C LEU A 278 0.88 -2.96 -0.35
N ASP A 279 1.12 -1.67 -0.45
CA ASP A 279 0.95 -0.91 -1.67
C ASP A 279 2.18 -0.06 -1.97
N PHE A 280 2.25 0.47 -3.19
CA PHE A 280 3.30 1.37 -3.65
C PHE A 280 2.69 2.74 -3.96
N PRO A 281 3.31 3.85 -3.53
CA PRO A 281 2.74 5.19 -3.70
C PRO A 281 2.62 5.52 -5.18
N HIS A 282 1.60 6.29 -5.58
CA HIS A 282 1.34 6.64 -6.98
C HIS A 282 2.40 7.56 -7.62
N HIS A 283 3.38 8.08 -6.85
CA HIS A 283 4.46 8.89 -7.40
C HIS A 283 5.45 8.06 -8.26
N PRO A 284 5.62 8.32 -9.57
CA PRO A 284 6.41 7.48 -10.50
C PRO A 284 7.87 7.26 -10.10
N ALA A 285 8.46 8.20 -9.33
CA ALA A 285 9.84 8.07 -8.86
C ALA A 285 10.02 7.34 -7.52
N SER A 286 8.96 6.83 -6.88
CA SER A 286 9.06 6.17 -5.57
C SER A 286 8.74 4.68 -5.65
N THR A 287 9.69 3.86 -5.18
CA THR A 287 9.58 2.41 -5.01
C THR A 287 9.35 2.01 -3.55
N ALA A 288 9.14 2.99 -2.66
CA ALA A 288 9.03 2.76 -1.23
C ALA A 288 7.76 1.98 -0.91
N LYS A 289 7.91 0.84 -0.23
CA LYS A 289 6.81 0.02 0.30
C LYS A 289 5.98 0.83 1.31
N LYS A 290 4.64 0.77 1.21
CA LYS A 290 3.70 1.41 2.13
C LYS A 290 2.76 0.35 2.72
N TRP A 291 2.67 0.32 4.03
CA TRP A 291 1.93 -0.70 4.76
C TRP A 291 0.64 -0.12 5.33
N PHE A 292 -0.45 -0.86 5.15
CA PHE A 292 -1.78 -0.48 5.59
C PHE A 292 -2.41 -1.66 6.35
N LEU A 293 -2.88 -1.43 7.56
CA LEU A 293 -3.82 -2.35 8.20
C LEU A 293 -5.22 -2.00 7.72
N LEU A 294 -5.87 -2.94 7.05
CA LEU A 294 -7.27 -2.83 6.65
C LEU A 294 -8.08 -3.76 7.54
N ALA A 295 -9.14 -3.26 8.14
CA ALA A 295 -9.98 -4.06 9.02
C ALA A 295 -11.45 -3.75 8.87
N ARG A 296 -12.29 -4.75 9.15
CA ARG A 296 -13.75 -4.60 9.19
C ARG A 296 -14.30 -5.29 10.43
N LEU A 297 -15.22 -4.62 11.13
CA LEU A 297 -15.86 -5.22 12.29
C LEU A 297 -16.79 -6.33 11.80
N SER A 298 -16.48 -7.57 12.14
CA SER A 298 -17.31 -8.70 11.72
C SER A 298 -17.08 -9.92 12.60
N HIS A 299 -18.14 -10.66 12.87
CA HIS A 299 -18.06 -11.96 13.56
C HIS A 299 -17.57 -13.11 12.67
N ALA A 300 -17.20 -12.83 11.41
CA ALA A 300 -16.69 -13.84 10.50
C ALA A 300 -15.27 -14.28 10.91
N VAL A 301 -14.99 -15.57 10.74
CA VAL A 301 -13.65 -16.13 10.93
C VAL A 301 -12.72 -15.54 9.86
N SER A 302 -11.57 -15.02 10.29
CA SER A 302 -10.55 -14.51 9.37
C SER A 302 -9.95 -15.68 8.58
N GLN A 303 -9.87 -15.54 7.26
CA GLN A 303 -9.14 -16.48 6.40
C GLN A 303 -7.63 -16.33 6.63
N PRO A 304 -6.81 -17.37 6.35
CA PRO A 304 -5.37 -17.24 6.36
C PRO A 304 -4.93 -16.15 5.38
N ASP A 305 -3.91 -15.38 5.76
CA ASP A 305 -3.38 -14.33 4.89
C ASP A 305 -2.70 -14.95 3.67
N PRO A 306 -3.02 -14.48 2.46
CA PRO A 306 -2.34 -14.97 1.28
C PRO A 306 -0.91 -14.41 1.24
N TRP A 307 0.02 -15.25 0.81
CA TRP A 307 1.43 -14.89 0.73
C TRP A 307 1.73 -14.08 -0.54
N CYS A 308 2.76 -13.24 -0.52
CA CYS A 308 3.24 -12.54 -1.70
C CYS A 308 4.76 -12.28 -1.62
N ALA A 309 5.46 -12.57 -2.72
CA ALA A 309 6.90 -12.35 -2.87
C ALA A 309 7.31 -10.88 -2.69
N LEU A 310 6.44 -9.93 -3.04
CA LEU A 310 6.71 -8.50 -2.81
C LEU A 310 6.63 -8.10 -1.33
N CYS A 311 5.82 -8.82 -0.55
CA CYS A 311 5.63 -8.55 0.86
C CYS A 311 6.78 -9.09 1.72
N TRP A 312 7.43 -10.18 1.28
CA TRP A 312 8.58 -10.74 1.99
C TRP A 312 9.65 -9.66 2.28
N PRO A 313 10.20 -9.58 3.51
CA PRO A 313 10.09 -10.55 4.62
C PRO A 313 8.85 -10.42 5.54
N VAL A 314 7.90 -9.54 5.22
CA VAL A 314 6.64 -9.41 5.98
C VAL A 314 5.66 -10.49 5.52
N VAL A 315 5.75 -11.67 6.12
CA VAL A 315 4.87 -12.82 5.83
C VAL A 315 3.44 -12.59 6.28
N ALA A 316 3.22 -11.68 7.23
CA ALA A 316 1.89 -11.32 7.70
C ALA A 316 1.09 -10.42 6.76
N ALA A 317 1.67 -10.03 5.63
CA ALA A 317 1.09 -9.07 4.71
C ALA A 317 0.85 -9.65 3.32
N GLN A 318 -0.19 -9.14 2.69
CA GLN A 318 -0.56 -9.41 1.30
C GLN A 318 -0.34 -8.16 0.45
N CYS A 319 -0.27 -8.31 -0.86
CA CYS A 319 -0.19 -7.15 -1.75
C CYS A 319 -1.57 -6.60 -2.07
N ALA A 320 -1.63 -5.34 -2.53
CA ALA A 320 -2.89 -4.69 -2.87
C ALA A 320 -3.73 -5.44 -3.93
N LEU A 321 -3.11 -6.25 -4.79
CA LEU A 321 -3.83 -7.10 -5.77
C LEU A 321 -4.69 -8.20 -5.14
N GLN A 322 -4.36 -8.61 -3.92
CA GLN A 322 -5.11 -9.64 -3.17
C GLN A 322 -6.21 -9.00 -2.29
N SER A 323 -6.26 -7.66 -2.22
CA SER A 323 -7.32 -6.95 -1.51
C SER A 323 -8.64 -7.09 -2.27
N SER A 324 -9.70 -7.49 -1.56
CA SER A 324 -11.05 -7.75 -2.09
C SER A 324 -11.82 -6.50 -2.56
N CYS A 325 -11.15 -5.36 -2.70
CA CYS A 325 -11.75 -4.16 -3.27
C CYS A 325 -11.77 -4.29 -4.80
N ASP A 326 -12.89 -4.80 -5.33
CA ASP A 326 -13.24 -4.76 -6.74
C ASP A 326 -13.00 -3.34 -7.30
N GLU A 327 -12.09 -3.22 -8.26
CA GLU A 327 -11.83 -2.03 -9.10
C GLU A 327 -10.94 -0.90 -8.57
N VAL A 328 -10.01 -1.16 -7.64
CA VAL A 328 -8.90 -0.21 -7.44
C VAL A 328 -7.81 -0.45 -8.50
N GLN A 329 -7.39 0.63 -9.17
CA GLN A 329 -6.34 0.65 -10.18
C GLN A 329 -4.96 0.33 -9.58
N TYR A 330 -4.73 -0.93 -9.21
CA TYR A 330 -3.43 -1.40 -8.72
C TYR A 330 -2.42 -1.61 -9.86
N GLY A 331 -2.47 -0.80 -10.91
CA GLY A 331 -1.57 -0.89 -12.06
C GLY A 331 -0.10 -0.82 -11.64
N ARG A 332 0.20 -0.09 -10.54
CA ARG A 332 1.53 -0.06 -9.96
C ARG A 332 1.93 -1.35 -9.27
N ALA A 333 1.06 -1.95 -8.46
CA ALA A 333 1.35 -3.25 -7.85
C ALA A 333 1.56 -4.29 -8.97
N GLN A 334 0.73 -4.32 -10.01
CA GLN A 334 0.94 -5.17 -11.19
C GLN A 334 2.30 -4.90 -11.86
N GLN A 335 2.66 -3.64 -12.07
CA GLN A 335 3.95 -3.26 -12.64
C GLN A 335 5.13 -3.76 -11.80
N GLN A 336 5.05 -3.67 -10.47
CA GLN A 336 6.09 -4.17 -9.57
C GLN A 336 6.18 -5.70 -9.59
N HIS A 337 5.05 -6.41 -9.68
CA HIS A 337 5.06 -7.86 -9.89
C HIS A 337 5.73 -8.21 -11.24
N ALA A 338 5.40 -7.49 -12.32
CA ALA A 338 6.00 -7.72 -13.63
C ALA A 338 7.51 -7.45 -13.64
N GLU A 339 7.97 -6.41 -12.93
CA GLU A 339 9.39 -6.09 -12.83
C GLU A 339 10.17 -7.16 -12.06
N VAL A 340 9.63 -7.63 -10.92
CA VAL A 340 10.23 -8.73 -10.15
C VAL A 340 10.20 -10.03 -10.95
N ALA A 341 9.06 -10.36 -11.59
CA ALA A 341 8.94 -11.53 -12.45
C ALA A 341 9.99 -11.51 -13.57
N LEU A 342 10.12 -10.39 -14.27
CA LEU A 342 11.09 -10.22 -15.36
C LEU A 342 12.53 -10.38 -14.87
N ARG A 343 12.88 -9.77 -13.73
CA ARG A 343 14.22 -9.90 -13.15
C ARG A 343 14.52 -11.35 -12.78
N LEU A 344 13.63 -11.99 -12.03
CA LEU A 344 13.84 -13.35 -11.53
C LEU A 344 13.78 -14.40 -12.63
N ALA A 345 12.90 -14.25 -13.63
CA ALA A 345 12.87 -15.12 -14.81
C ALA A 345 14.20 -15.10 -15.57
N ARG A 346 14.84 -13.92 -15.74
CA ARG A 346 16.18 -13.82 -16.34
C ARG A 346 17.23 -14.57 -15.53
N CYS A 347 17.18 -14.44 -14.20
CA CYS A 347 18.07 -15.18 -13.31
C CYS A 347 17.83 -16.68 -13.42
N GLY A 348 16.57 -17.13 -13.47
CA GLY A 348 16.20 -18.54 -13.62
C GLY A 348 16.76 -19.16 -14.89
N ARG A 349 16.61 -18.48 -16.05
CA ARG A 349 17.17 -18.92 -17.33
C ARG A 349 18.68 -19.16 -17.25
N ARG A 350 19.41 -18.24 -16.61
CA ARG A 350 20.87 -18.35 -16.40
C ARG A 350 21.22 -19.48 -15.43
N LEU A 351 20.43 -19.67 -14.38
CA LEU A 351 20.59 -20.79 -13.44
C LEU A 351 20.37 -22.17 -14.09
N ARG A 352 19.58 -22.23 -15.18
CA ARG A 352 19.28 -23.44 -15.96
C ARG A 352 20.17 -23.62 -17.20
N ALA A 353 20.89 -22.59 -17.62
CA ALA A 353 21.70 -22.61 -18.85
C ALA A 353 22.72 -23.75 -18.85
N ALA A 354 23.02 -24.26 -20.06
CA ALA A 354 23.97 -25.35 -20.24
C ALA A 354 25.35 -24.98 -19.66
N SER A 355 25.97 -25.95 -18.99
CA SER A 355 27.16 -25.72 -18.17
C SER A 355 28.45 -25.68 -19.01
N ASP A 356 28.74 -24.54 -19.62
CA ASP A 356 30.11 -24.18 -20.00
C ASP A 356 30.80 -23.37 -18.87
N GLU A 357 32.10 -23.15 -18.98
CA GLU A 357 32.88 -22.45 -17.94
C GLU A 357 32.36 -21.03 -17.68
N HIS A 358 31.83 -20.35 -18.71
CA HIS A 358 31.28 -19.00 -18.57
C HIS A 358 29.96 -19.01 -17.79
N GLU A 359 29.03 -19.88 -18.16
CA GLU A 359 27.74 -20.01 -17.50
C GLU A 359 27.89 -20.54 -16.08
N LEU A 360 28.82 -21.47 -15.80
CA LEU A 360 29.13 -21.89 -14.43
C LEU A 360 29.57 -20.70 -13.55
N ASN A 361 30.43 -19.83 -14.07
CA ASN A 361 30.85 -18.61 -13.39
C ASN A 361 29.71 -17.58 -13.21
N VAL A 362 28.77 -17.51 -14.16
CA VAL A 362 27.56 -16.68 -14.01
C VAL A 362 26.63 -17.25 -12.93
N GLN A 363 26.39 -18.55 -12.94
CA GLN A 363 25.54 -19.22 -11.97
C GLN A 363 26.07 -19.08 -10.54
N GLU A 364 27.38 -19.23 -10.34
CA GLU A 364 28.01 -19.06 -9.03
C GLU A 364 27.83 -17.62 -8.52
N ARG A 365 28.06 -16.61 -9.37
CA ARG A 365 27.80 -15.21 -9.02
C ARG A 365 26.34 -14.96 -8.66
N LEU A 366 25.39 -15.55 -9.38
CA LEU A 366 23.96 -15.42 -9.06
C LEU A 366 23.61 -16.06 -7.71
N ARG A 367 24.18 -17.24 -7.40
CA ARG A 367 23.96 -17.91 -6.10
C ARG A 367 24.54 -17.12 -4.92
N GLN A 368 25.59 -16.35 -5.15
CA GLN A 368 26.19 -15.47 -4.15
C GLN A 368 25.42 -14.16 -3.96
N GLN A 369 24.80 -13.63 -5.03
CA GLN A 369 24.13 -12.32 -5.00
C GLN A 369 22.63 -12.38 -4.65
N LEU A 370 21.95 -13.48 -4.97
CA LEU A 370 20.52 -13.62 -4.75
C LEU A 370 20.23 -14.24 -3.39
N HIS A 371 19.19 -13.75 -2.74
CA HIS A 371 18.66 -14.40 -1.54
C HIS A 371 18.12 -15.80 -1.90
N PRO A 372 18.21 -16.83 -1.01
CA PRO A 372 17.70 -18.17 -1.32
C PRO A 372 16.26 -18.20 -1.84
N LEU A 373 15.36 -17.42 -1.22
CA LEU A 373 13.99 -17.21 -1.73
C LEU A 373 13.95 -16.75 -3.20
N GLN A 374 14.81 -15.80 -3.57
CA GLN A 374 14.87 -15.29 -4.94
C GLN A 374 15.38 -16.35 -5.92
N ILE A 375 16.29 -17.23 -5.50
CA ILE A 375 16.79 -18.34 -6.31
C ILE A 375 15.66 -19.35 -6.59
N GLU A 376 14.87 -19.71 -5.58
CA GLU A 376 13.74 -20.62 -5.74
C GLU A 376 12.63 -20.03 -6.61
N LEU A 377 12.27 -18.77 -6.36
CA LEU A 377 11.31 -18.05 -7.20
C LEU A 377 11.81 -17.92 -8.65
N ALA A 378 13.09 -17.64 -8.85
CA ALA A 378 13.68 -17.56 -10.18
C ALA A 378 13.53 -18.86 -10.97
N LYS A 379 13.82 -20.01 -10.34
CA LYS A 379 13.63 -21.33 -10.96
C LYS A 379 12.15 -21.58 -11.30
N ARG A 380 11.23 -21.33 -10.36
CA ARG A 380 9.78 -21.55 -10.58
C ARG A 380 9.21 -20.66 -11.69
N LEU A 381 9.60 -19.38 -11.73
CA LEU A 381 9.14 -18.45 -12.76
C LEU A 381 9.65 -18.86 -14.15
N ASP A 382 10.90 -19.30 -14.22
CA ASP A 382 11.52 -19.75 -15.45
C ASP A 382 10.91 -21.07 -15.97
N GLU A 383 10.56 -21.99 -15.07
CA GLU A 383 9.78 -23.19 -15.40
C GLU A 383 8.37 -22.86 -15.85
N ALA A 384 7.68 -21.94 -15.16
CA ALA A 384 6.33 -21.51 -15.52
C ALA A 384 6.30 -20.87 -16.93
N LEU A 385 7.27 -20.01 -17.23
CA LEU A 385 7.40 -19.40 -18.56
C LEU A 385 7.71 -20.43 -19.65
N ALA A 386 8.61 -21.39 -19.39
CA ALA A 386 8.92 -22.43 -20.37
C ALA A 386 7.69 -23.26 -20.74
N LYS A 387 6.88 -23.65 -19.75
CA LYS A 387 5.62 -24.38 -19.99
C LYS A 387 4.62 -23.59 -20.84
N MET A 388 4.55 -22.28 -20.66
CA MET A 388 3.65 -21.42 -21.45
C MET A 388 4.10 -21.36 -22.91
N MET A 389 5.41 -21.25 -23.16
CA MET A 389 5.98 -21.20 -24.50
C MET A 389 5.84 -22.53 -25.26
N ASP A 390 5.94 -23.67 -24.55
CA ASP A 390 5.73 -24.98 -25.16
C ASP A 390 4.26 -25.18 -25.60
N HIS A 391 3.29 -24.69 -24.81
CA HIS A 391 1.86 -24.80 -25.15
C HIS A 391 1.41 -23.94 -26.34
N ASP A 392 2.04 -22.78 -26.57
CA ASP A 392 1.74 -21.94 -27.76
C ASP A 392 2.21 -22.61 -29.06
N SER A 393 3.19 -23.51 -28.99
CA SER A 393 3.72 -24.23 -30.17
C SER A 393 2.82 -25.36 -30.68
N ASP A 394 1.88 -25.84 -29.85
CA ASP A 394 0.92 -26.90 -30.20
C ASP A 394 -0.38 -26.36 -30.85
N HIS A 395 -0.58 -25.03 -30.88
CA HIS A 395 -1.79 -24.39 -31.42
C HIS A 395 -1.65 -23.84 -32.86
N GLU A 396 -0.51 -23.98 -33.51
CA GLU A 396 -0.32 -23.70 -34.95
C GLU A 396 -0.25 -25.00 -35.80
N ALA A 397 -1.33 -25.77 -35.83
CA ALA A 397 -1.56 -26.73 -36.91
C ALA A 397 -2.73 -26.21 -37.77
N PRO A 398 -2.51 -25.72 -39.00
CA PRO A 398 -3.62 -25.27 -39.83
C PRO A 398 -4.39 -26.49 -40.34
N GLU A 399 -5.70 -26.51 -40.08
CA GLU A 399 -6.63 -27.41 -40.74
C GLU A 399 -6.49 -27.29 -42.27
N SER A 400 -6.18 -28.43 -42.89
CA SER A 400 -6.02 -28.58 -44.33
C SER A 400 -7.30 -28.21 -45.08
N LYS A 401 -7.33 -27.02 -45.70
CA LYS A 401 -8.29 -26.73 -46.78
C LYS A 401 -7.89 -27.50 -48.03
N GLN A 402 -8.75 -28.44 -48.43
CA GLN A 402 -8.74 -29.06 -49.75
C GLN A 402 -8.77 -27.97 -50.83
N LEU A 403 -7.81 -28.02 -51.75
CA LEU A 403 -7.83 -27.25 -52.99
C LEU A 403 -7.62 -28.17 -54.18
N VAL A 404 -8.45 -27.91 -55.18
CA VAL A 404 -8.72 -28.66 -56.40
C VAL A 404 -7.58 -28.53 -57.42
N HIS A 405 -7.49 -29.55 -58.27
CA HIS A 405 -6.59 -29.75 -59.43
C HIS A 405 -6.08 -28.52 -60.18
N GLY A 406 -4.80 -28.60 -60.58
CA GLY A 406 -4.20 -27.89 -61.70
C GLY A 406 -2.86 -28.52 -62.10
N THR A 407 -2.81 -29.08 -63.30
CA THR A 407 -1.69 -29.83 -63.91
C THR A 407 -0.52 -28.95 -64.35
N GLY A 408 0.73 -29.39 -64.12
CA GLY A 408 1.96 -28.80 -64.68
C GLY A 408 3.22 -29.54 -64.21
N GLU A 409 4.13 -29.80 -65.14
CA GLU A 409 5.30 -30.71 -65.11
C GLU A 409 6.51 -30.31 -64.21
N PRO A 410 7.52 -31.21 -64.02
CA PRO A 410 8.41 -31.19 -62.85
C PRO A 410 9.67 -30.35 -63.06
N ALA A 411 10.06 -29.58 -62.05
CA ALA A 411 11.34 -28.90 -61.98
C ALA A 411 12.17 -29.44 -60.80
N THR A 412 13.20 -30.21 -61.18
CA THR A 412 14.52 -30.40 -60.54
C THR A 412 14.69 -30.05 -59.06
N GLU A 413 15.03 -31.10 -58.30
CA GLU A 413 15.59 -31.09 -56.94
C GLU A 413 16.83 -30.18 -56.83
N ASP A 414 16.84 -29.31 -55.81
CA ASP A 414 18.02 -28.57 -55.36
C ASP A 414 18.31 -28.96 -53.89
N PRO A 415 19.42 -29.65 -53.57
CA PRO A 415 19.63 -30.30 -52.28
C PRO A 415 20.29 -29.35 -51.27
N HIS A 416 19.61 -28.28 -50.86
CA HIS A 416 20.13 -27.37 -49.83
C HIS A 416 19.08 -26.83 -48.85
N THR A 417 18.18 -27.66 -48.34
CA THR A 417 17.36 -27.30 -47.16
C THR A 417 17.14 -28.50 -46.25
N CYS A 418 18.18 -28.93 -45.54
CA CYS A 418 18.00 -29.80 -44.38
C CYS A 418 19.11 -29.56 -43.34
N LYS A 419 19.08 -28.40 -42.67
CA LYS A 419 19.69 -28.17 -41.35
C LYS A 419 18.91 -27.09 -40.59
N ARG A 420 17.66 -27.39 -40.24
CA ARG A 420 16.97 -26.70 -39.14
C ARG A 420 16.82 -27.68 -37.98
N ALA A 421 17.98 -28.08 -37.45
CA ALA A 421 18.07 -28.81 -36.20
C ALA A 421 18.54 -27.84 -35.12
N ARG A 422 17.64 -27.57 -34.16
CA ARG A 422 17.91 -27.16 -32.79
C ARG A 422 19.03 -26.12 -32.60
N SER A 423 18.70 -24.84 -32.75
CA SER A 423 19.46 -23.76 -32.11
C SER A 423 18.54 -23.04 -31.12
N GLY A 424 18.84 -23.16 -29.82
CA GLY A 424 18.14 -22.47 -28.75
C GLY A 424 18.04 -20.98 -29.05
N VAL A 425 16.80 -20.48 -29.00
CA VAL A 425 16.47 -19.10 -29.33
C VAL A 425 17.09 -18.19 -28.27
N ASN A 426 18.09 -17.41 -28.67
CA ASN A 426 18.50 -16.21 -27.95
C ASN A 426 17.35 -15.20 -28.06
N GLU A 427 16.34 -15.35 -27.21
CA GLU A 427 15.29 -14.34 -27.09
C GLU A 427 15.91 -13.01 -26.70
N THR A 428 15.54 -11.95 -27.42
CA THR A 428 16.05 -10.61 -27.13
C THR A 428 15.47 -10.12 -25.79
N LYS A 429 16.18 -9.19 -25.12
CA LYS A 429 15.75 -8.57 -23.84
C LYS A 429 14.32 -8.00 -23.91
N THR A 430 13.90 -7.58 -25.10
CA THR A 430 12.60 -6.99 -25.42
C THR A 430 11.49 -8.04 -25.52
N GLU A 431 11.78 -9.19 -26.14
CA GLU A 431 10.84 -10.32 -26.25
C GLU A 431 10.44 -10.84 -24.86
N LEU A 432 11.41 -11.11 -23.98
CA LEU A 432 11.11 -11.59 -22.64
C LEU A 432 10.27 -10.60 -21.82
N ARG A 433 10.48 -9.29 -22.02
CA ARG A 433 9.65 -8.27 -21.33
C ARG A 433 8.21 -8.33 -21.82
N SER A 434 7.99 -8.53 -23.12
CA SER A 434 6.65 -8.69 -23.69
C SER A 434 5.98 -9.95 -23.16
N VAL A 435 6.69 -11.08 -23.16
CA VAL A 435 6.18 -12.37 -22.67
C VAL A 435 5.79 -12.28 -21.18
N VAL A 436 6.63 -11.66 -20.35
CA VAL A 436 6.29 -11.48 -18.92
C VAL A 436 5.08 -10.58 -18.74
N ALA A 437 4.92 -9.53 -19.56
CA ALA A 437 3.78 -8.65 -19.48
C ALA A 437 2.47 -9.36 -19.89
N SER A 438 2.49 -10.13 -20.98
CA SER A 438 1.31 -10.89 -21.45
C SER A 438 0.93 -12.03 -20.51
N SER A 439 1.92 -12.67 -19.88
CA SER A 439 1.71 -13.81 -18.97
C SER A 439 1.63 -13.41 -17.49
N LEU A 440 1.57 -12.11 -17.18
CA LEU A 440 1.57 -11.61 -15.81
C LEU A 440 0.46 -12.23 -14.94
N PRO A 441 -0.79 -12.43 -15.41
CA PRO A 441 -1.84 -13.05 -14.59
C PRO A 441 -1.46 -14.44 -14.05
N GLN A 442 -0.79 -15.26 -14.87
CA GLN A 442 -0.31 -16.58 -14.47
C GLN A 442 0.97 -16.51 -13.63
N LEU A 443 1.86 -15.54 -13.89
CA LEU A 443 3.06 -15.35 -13.08
C LEU A 443 2.74 -14.80 -11.68
N ILE A 444 1.64 -14.07 -11.54
CA ILE A 444 1.14 -13.61 -10.24
C ILE A 444 0.84 -14.80 -9.33
N SER A 445 0.26 -15.90 -9.83
CA SER A 445 0.01 -17.08 -8.98
C SER A 445 1.30 -17.72 -8.48
N VAL A 446 2.39 -17.64 -9.25
CA VAL A 446 3.72 -18.08 -8.81
C VAL A 446 4.28 -17.14 -7.74
N LEU A 447 4.13 -15.83 -7.92
CA LEU A 447 4.58 -14.81 -6.95
C LEU A 447 3.71 -14.73 -5.69
N HIS A 448 2.49 -15.25 -5.72
CA HIS A 448 1.56 -15.32 -4.58
C HIS A 448 1.56 -16.68 -3.88
N ALA A 449 2.49 -17.57 -4.24
CA ALA A 449 2.69 -18.85 -3.59
C ALA A 449 4.13 -18.96 -3.05
N PRO A 450 4.32 -19.31 -1.78
CA PRO A 450 5.67 -19.53 -1.25
C PRO A 450 6.31 -20.74 -1.95
N PRO A 451 7.62 -20.72 -2.24
CA PRO A 451 8.26 -21.83 -2.91
C PRO A 451 8.50 -23.07 -2.01
N SER A 452 8.41 -22.91 -0.70
CA SER A 452 8.47 -23.96 0.32
C SER A 452 7.85 -23.42 1.62
N GLU A 453 7.55 -24.30 2.58
CA GLU A 453 6.92 -23.91 3.85
C GLU A 453 7.79 -23.00 4.72
N GLU A 454 9.12 -23.04 4.57
CA GLU A 454 10.04 -22.21 5.37
C GLU A 454 9.83 -20.71 5.13
N TRP A 455 9.33 -20.33 3.95
CA TRP A 455 9.06 -18.93 3.58
C TRP A 455 7.73 -18.39 4.12
N LEU A 456 6.97 -19.22 4.84
CA LEU A 456 5.80 -18.81 5.62
C LEU A 456 6.18 -18.33 7.03
N LEU A 457 7.40 -18.64 7.48
CA LEU A 457 7.84 -18.29 8.82
C LEU A 457 8.32 -16.84 8.87
N PRO A 458 7.99 -16.09 9.95
CA PRO A 458 8.56 -14.78 10.22
C PRO A 458 10.08 -14.81 10.18
N THR A 459 10.69 -13.83 9.50
CA THR A 459 12.15 -13.68 9.55
C THR A 459 12.59 -13.19 10.92
N PRO A 460 13.76 -13.64 11.42
CA PRO A 460 14.33 -13.05 12.62
C PRO A 460 14.65 -11.56 12.39
N PRO A 461 14.72 -10.75 13.45
CA PRO A 461 15.10 -9.35 13.34
C PRO A 461 16.48 -9.21 12.68
N LEU A 462 16.60 -8.23 11.78
CA LEU A 462 17.86 -7.87 11.15
C LEU A 462 18.84 -7.35 12.20
N ASP A 463 20.09 -7.79 12.12
CA ASP A 463 21.15 -7.28 12.98
C ASP A 463 21.36 -5.77 12.72
N SER A 464 21.62 -5.01 13.78
CA SER A 464 21.75 -3.54 13.81
C SER A 464 22.68 -2.95 12.74
N ARG A 465 23.64 -3.73 12.21
CA ARG A 465 24.57 -3.34 11.15
C ARG A 465 24.00 -3.47 9.73
N ALA A 466 22.98 -4.30 9.51
CA ALA A 466 22.32 -4.51 8.22
C ALA A 466 21.13 -3.57 8.00
N VAL A 467 20.75 -2.81 9.03
CA VAL A 467 19.59 -1.93 9.04
C VAL A 467 19.79 -0.68 8.15
N ASP A 468 21.03 -0.29 7.83
CA ASP A 468 21.30 0.90 7.01
C ASP A 468 21.42 0.62 5.50
N GLU A 469 21.34 -0.65 5.08
CA GLU A 469 21.49 -1.08 3.67
C GLU A 469 20.18 -1.51 2.97
N ILE A 470 19.03 -1.45 3.67
CA ILE A 470 17.68 -1.76 3.16
C ILE A 470 16.79 -0.52 3.27
#